data_AF-A0A091GK94-F1
#
_entry.id   AF-A0A091GK94-F1
#
_cell.length_a   1.000
_cell.length_b   1.000
_cell.length_c   1.000
_cell.angle_alpha   90.00
_cell.angle_beta   90.00
_cell.angle_gamma   90.00
#
_symmetry.space_group_name_H-M   'P 1'
#
loop_
_entity.id
_entity.type
_entity.pdbx_description
1 polymer ?
#
loop_
_entity_poly.entity_id
_entity_poly.type
_entity_poly.pdbx_seq_one_letter_code
_entity_poly.pdbx_strand_id
1 'polypeptide(L)' 'VTITDNKNLTNNVTKYLLQALSPQNASLGKWHVEESENCSSINTIVLSGTENKANWTSPESNITSVQIR' A
#
# COMPACT_ATOMS: atom_id res chain seq x y z
N VAL A 1 1.47 -0.71 8.45
CA VAL A 1 1.81 0.56 7.77
C VAL A 1 0.86 1.63 8.24
N THR A 2 1.37 2.80 8.67
CA THR A 2 0.56 3.95 9.09
C THR A 2 0.76 5.08 8.09
N ILE A 3 -0.33 5.64 7.57
CA ILE A 3 -0.32 6.74 6.61
C ILE A 3 -0.57 8.03 7.36
N THR A 4 0.25 9.03 7.08
CA THR A 4 0.08 10.37 7.62
C THR A 4 0.09 11.35 6.45
N ASP A 5 -1.06 11.95 6.17
CA ASP A 5 -1.21 12.95 5.13
C ASP A 5 -1.33 14.34 5.77
N ASN A 6 -0.25 15.10 5.73
CA ASN A 6 -0.19 16.45 6.28
C ASN A 6 -0.45 17.52 5.21
N LYS A 7 -0.89 17.12 4.01
CA LYS A 7 -1.20 18.10 2.96
C LYS A 7 -2.46 18.86 3.35
N ASN A 8 -2.40 20.18 3.18
CA ASN A 8 -3.54 21.07 3.36
C ASN A 8 -4.45 20.96 2.13
N LEU A 9 -5.11 19.81 1.99
CA LEU A 9 -5.93 19.50 0.82
C LEU A 9 -7.23 20.30 0.90
N THR A 10 -7.52 21.06 -0.15
CA THR A 10 -8.81 21.76 -0.30
C THR A 10 -9.99 20.79 -0.43
N ASN A 11 -9.72 19.52 -0.75
CA ASN A 11 -10.70 18.45 -0.90
C ASN A 11 -10.37 17.30 0.05
N ASN A 12 -11.41 16.67 0.61
CA ASN A 12 -11.25 15.48 1.45
C ASN A 12 -10.72 14.31 0.62
N VAL A 13 -9.66 13.64 1.09
CA VAL A 13 -9.21 12.38 0.51
C VAL A 13 -10.29 11.33 0.75
N THR A 14 -10.72 10.66 -0.31
CA THR A 14 -11.72 9.61 -0.22
C THR A 14 -11.11 8.21 -0.20
N LYS A 15 -9.93 8.04 -0.81
CA LYS A 15 -9.21 6.76 -0.89
C LYS A 15 -7.70 6.98 -0.98
N TYR A 16 -6.93 6.06 -0.40
CA TYR A 16 -5.50 5.91 -0.59
C TYR A 16 -5.23 4.62 -1.37
N LEU A 17 -4.24 4.66 -2.26
CA LEU A 17 -3.74 3.49 -2.98
C LEU A 17 -2.36 3.17 -2.44
N LEU A 18 -2.11 1.91 -2.05
CA LEU A 18 -0.83 1.50 -1.49
C LEU A 18 -0.28 0.28 -2.20
N GLN A 19 1.03 0.30 -2.43
CA GLN A 19 1.80 -0.77 -3.05
C GLN A 19 2.96 -1.18 -2.15
N ALA A 20 3.33 -2.46 -2.20
CA ALA A 20 4.55 -2.97 -1.57
C ALA A 20 5.41 -3.63 -2.65
N LEU A 21 6.58 -3.07 -2.92
CA LEU A 21 7.38 -3.39 -4.10
C LEU A 21 8.80 -3.80 -3.76
N SER A 22 9.33 -4.72 -4.56
CA SER A 22 10.76 -5.03 -4.62
C SER A 22 11.53 -3.96 -5.40
N PRO A 23 12.87 -3.93 -5.32
CA PRO A 23 13.69 -3.07 -6.18
C PRO A 23 13.46 -3.29 -7.69
N GLN A 24 12.90 -4.44 -8.08
CA GLN A 24 12.54 -4.78 -9.47
C GLN A 24 11.09 -4.40 -9.82
N ASN A 25 10.39 -3.65 -8.95
CA ASN A 25 8.98 -3.27 -9.09
C ASN A 25 8.00 -4.47 -9.14
N ALA A 26 8.35 -5.59 -8.51
CA ALA A 26 7.41 -6.70 -8.33
C ALA A 26 6.66 -6.54 -7.00
N SER A 27 5.40 -6.97 -6.96
CA SER A 27 4.62 -6.98 -5.72
C SER A 27 5.25 -7.91 -4.69
N LEU A 28 5.36 -7.45 -3.44
CA LEU A 28 5.97 -8.21 -2.34
C LEU A 28 5.04 -8.30 -1.13
N GLY A 29 5.13 -9.46 -0.48
CA GLY A 29 4.38 -9.75 0.74
C GLY A 29 2.88 -9.80 0.50
N LYS A 30 2.12 -9.72 1.60
CA LYS A 30 0.66 -9.80 1.57
C LYS A 30 0.05 -8.68 2.40
N TRP A 31 -0.82 -7.91 1.77
CA TRP A 31 -1.70 -6.99 2.47
C TRP A 31 -2.92 -7.72 3.03
N HIS A 32 -3.35 -7.34 4.22
CA HIS A 32 -4.59 -7.82 4.83
C HIS A 32 -5.64 -6.72 4.74
N VAL A 33 -6.34 -6.69 3.61
CA VAL A 33 -7.39 -5.71 3.30
C VAL A 33 -8.57 -6.40 2.63
N GLU A 34 -9.71 -5.71 2.61
CA GLU A 34 -10.93 -6.18 1.95
C GLU A 34 -10.91 -5.91 0.44
N GLU A 35 -10.32 -4.79 0.00
CA GLU A 35 -10.28 -4.39 -1.41
C GLU A 35 -8.84 -4.29 -1.94
N SER A 36 -8.57 -5.02 -3.02
CA SER A 36 -7.34 -4.92 -3.81
C SER A 36 -7.67 -4.74 -5.28
N GLU A 37 -6.96 -3.82 -5.92
CA GLU A 37 -6.99 -3.60 -7.36
C GLU A 37 -5.67 -4.06 -7.98
N ASN A 38 -5.73 -4.50 -9.23
CA ASN A 38 -4.54 -4.85 -9.99
C ASN A 38 -4.19 -3.72 -10.96
N CYS A 39 -3.19 -2.92 -10.61
CA CYS A 39 -2.67 -1.87 -11.46
C CYS A 39 -1.44 -2.39 -12.21
N SER A 40 -1.61 -2.82 -13.47
CA SER A 40 -0.50 -3.26 -14.33
C SER A 40 0.33 -4.41 -13.72
N SER A 41 -0.33 -5.43 -13.19
CA SER A 41 0.28 -6.58 -12.50
C SER A 41 0.89 -6.27 -11.14
N ILE A 42 0.69 -5.04 -10.63
CA ILE A 42 1.05 -4.66 -9.27
C ILE A 42 -0.20 -4.76 -8.38
N ASN A 43 -0.09 -5.59 -7.35
CA ASN A 43 -1.08 -5.66 -6.28
C ASN A 43 -1.10 -4.32 -5.55
N THR A 44 -2.22 -3.62 -5.68
CA THR A 44 -2.46 -2.31 -5.09
C THR A 44 -3.67 -2.43 -4.18
N ILE A 45 -3.53 -2.02 -2.93
CA ILE A 45 -4.66 -2.02 -2.02
C ILE A 45 -5.34 -0.66 -2.03
N VAL A 46 -6.65 -0.70 -1.83
CA VAL A 46 -7.47 0.50 -1.67
C VAL A 46 -7.79 0.62 -0.18
N LEU A 47 -7.43 1.76 0.40
CA LEU A 47 -7.75 2.09 1.78
C LEU A 47 -8.71 3.28 1.77
N SER A 48 -9.75 3.28 2.61
CA SER A 48 -10.65 4.44 2.71
C SER A 48 -9.88 5.67 3.19
N GLY A 49 -10.25 6.86 2.75
CA GLY A 49 -9.62 8.11 3.21
C GLY A 49 -9.82 8.38 4.71
N THR A 50 -10.80 7.72 5.33
CA THR A 50 -11.01 7.74 6.79
C THR A 50 -10.08 6.79 7.54
N GLU A 51 -9.49 5.82 6.85
CA GLU A 51 -8.58 4.83 7.41
C GLU A 51 -7.13 5.29 7.18
N ASN A 52 -6.30 5.16 8.21
CA ASN A 52 -4.91 5.59 8.17
C ASN A 52 -3.92 4.45 8.45
N LYS A 53 -4.39 3.21 8.48
CA LYS A 53 -3.60 2.03 8.80
C LYS A 53 -3.92 0.90 7.85
N ALA A 54 -2.88 0.22 7.40
CA ALA A 54 -2.98 -1.01 6.62
C ALA A 54 -2.02 -2.06 7.17
N ASN A 55 -2.48 -3.30 7.26
CA ASN A 55 -1.69 -4.42 7.73
C ASN A 55 -0.98 -5.10 6.55
N TRP A 56 0.33 -5.28 6.67
CA TRP A 56 1.16 -5.93 5.66
C TRP A 56 2.09 -6.93 6.34
N THR A 57 2.19 -8.11 5.75
CA THR A 57 3.10 -9.16 6.18
C THR A 57 4.20 -9.30 5.14
N SER A 58 5.45 -9.27 5.59
CA SER A 58 6.61 -9.52 4.75
C SER A 58 6.59 -10.95 4.18
N PRO A 59 7.06 -11.16 2.96
CA PRO A 59 7.23 -12.51 2.43
C PRO A 59 8.26 -13.29 3.26
N GLU A 60 8.19 -14.62 3.22
CA GLU A 60 9.10 -15.52 3.95
C GLU A 60 10.53 -15.54 3.37
N SER A 61 10.76 -14.92 2.20
CA SER A 61 12.05 -14.90 1.52
C SER A 61 12.99 -13.82 2.04
N ASN A 62 14.30 -14.02 1.81
CA ASN A 62 15.35 -13.03 2.11
C ASN A 62 15.22 -11.80 1.19
N ILE A 63 14.26 -10.93 1.51
CA ILE A 63 14.12 -9.62 0.86
C ILE A 63 15.13 -8.65 1.45
N THR A 64 15.91 -7.99 0.60
CA THR A 64 16.88 -6.97 1.02
C THR A 64 16.21 -5.65 1.40
N SER A 65 15.13 -5.31 0.71
CA SER A 65 14.35 -4.09 0.95
C SER A 65 12.96 -4.19 0.35
N VAL A 66 12.01 -3.45 0.93
CA VAL A 66 10.67 -3.22 0.38
C VAL A 66 10.42 -1.71 0.28
N GLN A 67 9.88 -1.27 -0.85
CA GLN A 67 9.34 0.08 -1.00
C GLN A 67 7.83 0.05 -0.76
N ILE A 68 7.37 0.86 0.20
CA ILE A 68 5.95 1.16 0.39
C ILE A 68 5.68 2.53 -0.23
N ARG A 69 4.71 2.62 -1.14
CA ARG A 69 4.31 3.87 -1.81
C ARG A 69 2.81 3.92 -2.07
#